data_AF-A0A1M6GIT4-F1
#
_entry.id   AF-A0A1M6GIT4-F1
#
_cell.length_a   1.000
_cell.length_b   1.000
_cell.length_c   1.000
_cell.angle_alpha   90.00
_cell.angle_beta   90.00
_cell.angle_gamma   90.00
#
_symmetry.space_group_name_H-M   'P 1'
#
loop_
_entity.id
_entity.type
_entity.pdbx_description
1 polymer ?
#
loop_
_entity_poly.entity_id
_entity_poly.type
_entity_poly.pdbx_seq_one_letter_code
_entity_poly.pdbx_strand_id
1 'polypeptide(L)'
;MINFSEIKTENLKDTFYLFGIFSTFIISIVTLSIAIKNRKNSLRENLYKEQFNFVSKLTSEFYHLHSELTKINNGKEIAINEIEEKIENIFSVMFSNTHLGCDNVLIKASTTLDSVNVFLKSSETKKETFENYFKNFGELTNIIRNQMGVHPLSKENEKLFR
;
A
#
# COMPACT_ATOMS: atom_id res chain seq x y z
N MET A 1 56.71 31.92 -34.45
CA MET A 1 57.07 30.50 -34.35
C MET A 1 56.95 30.12 -32.89
N ILE A 2 55.82 29.51 -32.49
CA ILE A 2 55.61 29.16 -31.07
C ILE A 2 56.45 27.91 -30.80
N ASN A 3 57.43 28.07 -29.92
CA ASN A 3 58.40 27.05 -29.58
C ASN A 3 57.71 26.00 -28.68
N PHE A 4 57.48 24.79 -29.21
CA PHE A 4 56.85 23.67 -28.50
C PHE A 4 57.81 22.92 -27.55
N SER A 5 59.01 23.44 -27.33
CA SER A 5 60.06 22.81 -26.53
C SER A 5 60.00 23.28 -25.08
N GLU A 6 59.00 22.85 -24.31
CA GLU A 6 59.11 22.63 -22.85
C GLU A 6 57.82 22.04 -22.23
N ILE A 7 57.24 21.01 -22.85
CA ILE A 7 56.36 20.13 -22.07
C ILE A 7 57.28 19.22 -21.26
N LYS A 8 57.64 19.63 -20.04
CA LYS A 8 58.36 18.75 -19.10
C LYS A 8 57.52 17.50 -18.87
N THR A 9 58.13 16.32 -19.00
CA THR A 9 57.48 15.01 -18.81
C THR A 9 56.80 14.87 -17.44
N GLU A 10 57.24 15.63 -16.43
CA GLU A 10 56.61 15.75 -15.12
C GLU A 10 55.22 16.41 -15.21
N ASN A 11 55.09 17.52 -15.93
CA ASN A 11 53.79 18.20 -16.14
C ASN A 11 52.77 17.29 -16.86
N LEU A 12 53.25 16.42 -17.75
CA LEU A 12 52.40 15.46 -18.45
C LEU A 12 51.87 14.38 -17.48
N LYS A 13 52.74 13.85 -16.60
CA LYS A 13 52.37 12.88 -15.56
C LYS A 13 51.36 13.49 -14.59
N ASP A 14 51.59 14.71 -14.12
CA ASP A 14 50.69 15.41 -13.21
C ASP A 14 49.33 15.67 -13.85
N THR A 15 49.28 15.98 -15.14
CA THR A 15 48.03 16.12 -15.89
C THR A 15 47.26 14.81 -15.98
N PHE A 16 47.95 13.68 -16.22
CA PHE A 16 47.33 12.35 -16.21
C PHE A 16 46.84 11.93 -14.83
N TYR A 17 47.59 12.23 -13.77
CA TYR A 17 47.15 11.98 -12.39
C TYR A 17 45.93 12.83 -12.04
N LEU A 18 45.91 14.12 -12.39
CA LEU A 18 44.77 15.00 -12.20
C LEU A 18 43.53 14.47 -12.94
N PHE A 19 43.69 14.03 -14.18
CA PHE A 19 42.61 13.41 -14.96
C PHE A 19 42.10 12.10 -14.32
N GLY A 20 43.00 11.25 -13.80
CA GLY A 20 42.65 10.05 -13.06
C GLY A 20 41.85 10.35 -11.78
N ILE A 21 42.28 11.35 -11.01
CA ILE A 21 41.57 11.80 -9.80
C ILE A 21 40.21 12.39 -10.15
N PHE A 22 40.12 13.22 -11.20
CA PHE A 22 38.87 13.85 -11.60
C PHE A 22 37.86 12.84 -12.17
N SER A 23 38.33 11.87 -12.97
CA SER A 23 37.48 10.80 -13.50
C SER A 23 36.96 9.88 -12.41
N THR A 24 37.79 9.46 -11.46
CA THR A 24 37.36 8.67 -10.30
C THR A 24 36.39 9.44 -9.40
N PHE A 25 36.60 10.75 -9.21
CA PHE A 25 35.67 11.62 -8.50
C PHE A 25 34.29 11.71 -9.20
N ILE A 26 34.25 11.90 -10.52
CA ILE A 26 33.00 11.91 -11.29
C ILE A 26 32.27 10.56 -11.18
N ILE A 27 32.99 9.45 -11.38
CA ILE A 27 32.42 8.10 -11.27
C ILE A 27 31.85 7.87 -9.87
N SER A 28 32.53 8.33 -8.82
CA SER A 28 32.07 8.25 -7.44
C SER A 28 30.74 9.00 -7.24
N ILE A 29 30.63 10.24 -7.74
CA ILE A 29 29.40 11.04 -7.66
C ILE A 29 28.24 10.36 -8.39
N VAL A 30 28.48 9.85 -9.60
CA VAL A 30 27.46 9.16 -10.40
C VAL A 30 26.99 7.90 -9.68
N THR A 31 27.92 7.11 -9.14
CA THR A 31 27.61 5.88 -8.39
C THR A 31 26.79 6.19 -7.14
N LEU A 32 27.16 7.23 -6.38
CA LEU A 32 26.39 7.69 -5.22
C LEU A 32 24.96 8.09 -5.62
N SER A 33 24.81 8.82 -6.72
CA SER A 33 23.51 9.26 -7.22
C SER A 33 22.61 8.08 -7.59
N ILE A 34 23.17 7.06 -8.26
CA ILE A 34 22.47 5.81 -8.58
C ILE A 34 22.08 5.07 -7.30
N ALA A 35 23.00 4.94 -6.34
CA ALA A 35 22.75 4.25 -5.08
C ALA A 35 21.61 4.90 -4.28
N ILE A 36 21.58 6.23 -4.21
CA ILE A 36 20.48 6.98 -3.56
C ILE A 36 19.15 6.73 -4.27
N LYS A 37 19.13 6.77 -5.60
CA LYS A 37 17.92 6.51 -6.39
C LYS A 37 17.41 5.09 -6.19
N ASN A 38 18.30 4.09 -6.20
CA ASN A 38 17.96 2.69 -5.99
C ASN A 38 17.43 2.45 -4.56
N ARG A 39 18.07 3.04 -3.55
CA ARG A 39 17.58 2.97 -2.16
C ARG A 39 16.19 3.56 -2.04
N LYS A 40 15.93 4.72 -2.64
CA LYS A 40 14.60 5.35 -2.63
C LYS A 40 13.55 4.48 -3.32
N ASN A 41 13.90 3.84 -4.44
CA ASN A 41 13.00 2.93 -5.15
C ASN A 41 12.72 1.66 -4.33
N SER A 42 13.74 1.06 -3.73
CA SER A 42 13.59 -0.12 -2.87
C SER A 42 12.72 0.18 -1.63
N LEU A 43 12.91 1.33 -1.00
CA LEU A 43 12.05 1.78 0.11
C LEU A 43 10.59 1.95 -0.34
N ARG A 44 10.37 2.52 -1.53
CA ARG A 44 9.03 2.68 -2.10
C ARG A 44 8.37 1.33 -2.39
N GLU A 45 9.11 0.41 -2.98
CA GLU A 45 8.62 -0.95 -3.27
C GLU A 45 8.26 -1.69 -1.98
N ASN A 46 9.11 -1.62 -0.95
CA ASN A 46 8.81 -2.25 0.34
C ASN A 46 7.56 -1.64 0.99
N LEU A 47 7.42 -0.31 0.96
CA LEU A 47 6.22 0.36 1.47
C LEU A 47 4.96 -0.09 0.73
N TYR A 48 4.98 -0.18 -0.59
CA TYR A 48 3.83 -0.67 -1.36
C TYR A 48 3.49 -2.12 -1.03
N LYS A 49 4.50 -2.97 -0.81
CA LYS A 49 4.29 -4.37 -0.41
C LYS A 49 3.63 -4.47 0.96
N GLU A 50 4.08 -3.66 1.92
CA GLU A 50 3.49 -3.59 3.26
C GLU A 50 2.05 -3.07 3.21
N GLN A 51 1.78 -2.01 2.43
CA GLN A 51 0.43 -1.50 2.19
C GLN A 51 -0.49 -2.53 1.54
N PHE A 52 0.01 -3.28 0.54
CA PHE A 52 -0.75 -4.35 -0.09
C PHE A 52 -1.10 -5.46 0.90
N ASN A 53 -0.13 -5.88 1.71
CA ASN A 53 -0.37 -6.88 2.75
C ASN A 53 -1.39 -6.41 3.78
N PHE A 54 -1.30 -5.16 4.22
CA PHE A 54 -2.29 -4.54 5.13
C PHE A 54 -3.69 -4.58 4.53
N VAL A 55 -3.86 -4.08 3.31
CA VAL A 55 -5.16 -4.03 2.63
C VAL A 55 -5.73 -5.42 2.39
N SER A 56 -4.87 -6.38 2.01
CA SER A 56 -5.28 -7.78 1.83
C SER A 56 -5.81 -8.40 3.12
N LYS A 57 -5.11 -8.20 4.24
CA LYS A 57 -5.55 -8.68 5.56
C LYS A 57 -6.87 -8.02 5.97
N LEU A 58 -6.95 -6.70 5.86
CA LEU A 58 -8.15 -5.93 6.19
C LEU A 58 -9.37 -6.42 5.38
N THR A 59 -9.18 -6.60 4.08
CA THR A 59 -10.24 -7.09 3.18
C THR A 59 -10.70 -8.50 3.57
N SER A 60 -9.77 -9.38 3.94
CA SER A 60 -10.08 -10.74 4.40
C SER A 60 -10.94 -10.73 5.67
N GLU A 61 -10.55 -9.93 6.67
CA GLU A 61 -11.31 -9.84 7.93
C GLU A 61 -12.72 -9.29 7.69
N PHE A 62 -12.86 -8.24 6.88
CA PHE A 62 -14.18 -7.72 6.50
C PHE A 62 -15.01 -8.73 5.72
N TYR A 63 -14.40 -9.56 4.86
CA TYR A 63 -15.10 -10.62 4.15
C TYR A 63 -15.61 -11.70 5.10
N HIS A 64 -14.81 -12.10 6.09
CA HIS A 64 -15.22 -13.05 7.13
C HIS A 64 -16.38 -12.50 7.97
N LEU A 65 -16.32 -11.22 8.36
CA LEU A 65 -17.42 -10.56 9.04
C LEU A 65 -18.67 -10.51 8.17
N HIS A 66 -18.54 -10.13 6.90
CA HIS A 66 -19.65 -10.07 5.94
C HIS A 66 -20.37 -11.42 5.77
N SER A 67 -19.60 -12.51 5.69
CA SER A 67 -20.13 -13.87 5.63
C SER A 67 -21.01 -14.19 6.84
N GLU A 68 -20.56 -13.87 8.06
CA GLU A 68 -21.37 -14.12 9.27
C GLU A 68 -22.61 -13.23 9.33
N LEU A 69 -22.49 -11.93 9.04
CA LEU A 69 -23.64 -11.03 9.05
C LEU A 69 -24.70 -11.44 8.03
N THR A 70 -24.28 -11.98 6.88
CA THR A 70 -25.20 -12.51 5.87
C THR A 70 -25.95 -13.75 6.38
N LYS A 71 -25.29 -14.64 7.11
CA LYS A 71 -25.95 -15.80 7.74
C LYS A 71 -26.97 -15.35 8.78
N ILE A 72 -26.66 -14.35 9.60
CA ILE A 72 -27.59 -13.76 10.60
C ILE A 72 -28.80 -13.16 9.89
N ASN A 73 -28.58 -12.39 8.82
CA ASN A 73 -29.67 -11.81 8.04
C ASN A 73 -30.58 -12.88 7.40
N ASN A 74 -30.02 -14.05 7.08
CA ASN A 74 -30.78 -15.20 6.58
C ASN A 74 -31.41 -16.06 7.69
N GLY A 75 -31.45 -15.59 8.93
CA GLY A 75 -32.10 -16.26 10.05
C GLY A 75 -31.31 -17.39 10.69
N LYS A 76 -30.00 -17.52 10.42
CA LYS A 76 -29.14 -18.45 11.15
C LYS A 76 -28.69 -17.83 12.46
N GLU A 77 -28.83 -18.59 13.54
CA GLU A 77 -28.23 -18.21 14.83
C GLU A 77 -26.71 -18.38 14.76
N ILE A 78 -26.00 -17.33 15.16
CA ILE A 78 -24.55 -17.29 15.32
C ILE A 78 -24.28 -16.72 16.71
N ALA A 79 -23.28 -17.26 17.40
CA ALA A 79 -22.88 -16.75 18.70
C ALA A 79 -22.36 -15.32 18.57
N ILE A 80 -22.91 -14.39 19.36
CA ILE A 80 -22.50 -12.96 19.35
C ILE A 80 -20.98 -12.83 19.57
N ASN A 81 -20.41 -13.67 20.44
CA ASN A 81 -18.98 -13.72 20.72
C ASN A 81 -18.12 -13.94 19.45
N GLU A 82 -18.59 -14.73 18.48
CA GLU A 82 -17.85 -14.95 17.22
C GLU A 82 -17.83 -13.70 16.33
N ILE A 83 -18.85 -12.85 16.45
CA ILE A 83 -18.94 -11.58 15.71
C ILE A 83 -18.05 -10.53 16.38
N GLU A 84 -18.08 -10.47 17.71
CA GLU A 84 -17.23 -9.58 18.50
C GLU A 84 -15.74 -9.87 18.24
N GLU A 85 -15.33 -11.14 18.23
CA GLU A 85 -13.96 -11.54 17.89
C GLU A 85 -13.55 -11.06 16.48
N LYS A 86 -14.44 -11.17 15.49
CA LYS A 86 -14.17 -10.67 14.12
C LYS A 86 -14.03 -9.16 14.09
N ILE A 87 -14.84 -8.43 14.85
CA ILE A 87 -14.75 -6.97 14.97
C ILE A 87 -13.41 -6.59 15.62
N GLU A 88 -13.01 -7.29 16.69
CA GLU A 88 -11.72 -7.08 17.36
C GLU A 88 -10.54 -7.36 16.42
N ASN A 89 -10.61 -8.41 15.60
CA ASN A 89 -9.58 -8.71 14.60
C ASN A 89 -9.44 -7.58 13.56
N ILE A 90 -10.56 -7.02 13.09
CA ILE A 90 -10.54 -5.85 12.18
C ILE A 90 -9.86 -4.66 12.86
N PHE A 91 -10.23 -4.36 14.11
CA PHE A 91 -9.58 -3.28 14.87
C PHE A 91 -8.09 -3.53 15.05
N SER A 92 -7.68 -4.76 15.40
CA SER A 92 -6.29 -5.15 15.55
C SER A 92 -5.49 -4.90 14.26
N VAL A 93 -6.04 -5.27 13.10
CA VAL A 93 -5.42 -5.00 11.80
C VAL A 93 -5.30 -3.51 11.53
N MET A 94 -6.36 -2.73 11.79
CA MET A 94 -6.37 -1.27 11.59
C MET A 94 -5.35 -0.55 12.49
N PHE A 95 -5.34 -0.86 13.78
CA PHE A 95 -4.47 -0.18 14.76
C PHE A 95 -3.00 -0.59 14.64
N SER A 96 -2.72 -1.86 14.33
CA SER A 96 -1.34 -2.34 14.19
C SER A 96 -0.64 -1.77 12.95
N ASN A 97 -1.39 -1.18 12.01
CA ASN A 97 -0.89 -0.75 10.71
C ASN A 97 -1.34 0.68 10.34
N THR A 98 -1.60 1.54 11.33
CA THR A 98 -2.08 2.93 11.07
C THR A 98 -1.15 3.73 10.16
N HIS A 99 0.16 3.51 10.24
CA HIS A 99 1.17 4.14 9.38
C HIS A 99 1.14 3.68 7.91
N LEU A 100 0.48 2.54 7.63
CA LEU A 100 0.30 1.99 6.28
C LEU A 100 -1.09 2.31 5.71
N GLY A 101 -2.09 2.48 6.59
CA GLY A 101 -3.46 2.72 6.21
C GLY A 101 -3.67 4.11 5.61
N CYS A 102 -4.38 4.17 4.49
CA CYS A 102 -4.87 5.45 3.99
C CYS A 102 -6.09 5.90 4.79
N ASP A 103 -6.14 7.17 5.17
CA ASP A 103 -7.24 7.77 5.94
C ASP A 103 -8.61 7.43 5.36
N ASN A 104 -8.78 7.47 4.05
CA ASN A 104 -10.08 7.15 3.42
C ASN A 104 -10.52 5.69 3.65
N VAL A 105 -9.57 4.74 3.64
CA VAL A 105 -9.87 3.32 3.93
C VAL A 105 -10.18 3.16 5.41
N LEU A 106 -9.38 3.77 6.29
CA LEU A 106 -9.58 3.67 7.73
C LEU A 106 -10.91 4.29 8.18
N ILE A 107 -11.23 5.48 7.69
CA ILE A 107 -12.51 6.17 7.98
C ILE A 107 -13.67 5.31 7.48
N LYS A 108 -13.63 4.84 6.23
CA LYS A 108 -14.74 4.03 5.70
C LYS A 108 -14.85 2.68 6.39
N ALA A 109 -13.74 2.07 6.79
CA ALA A 109 -13.73 0.85 7.60
C ALA A 109 -14.43 1.09 8.94
N SER A 110 -14.11 2.17 9.65
CA SER A 110 -14.78 2.55 10.89
C SER A 110 -16.29 2.77 10.70
N THR A 111 -16.69 3.54 9.68
CA THR A 111 -18.12 3.76 9.36
C THR A 111 -18.84 2.45 9.04
N THR A 112 -18.15 1.51 8.40
CA THR A 112 -18.71 0.19 8.09
C THR A 112 -18.93 -0.60 9.38
N LEU A 113 -17.97 -0.60 10.31
CA LEU A 113 -18.12 -1.24 11.62
C LEU A 113 -19.25 -0.60 12.46
N ASP A 114 -19.40 0.71 12.40
CA ASP A 114 -20.52 1.40 13.07
C ASP A 114 -21.87 0.90 12.55
N SER A 115 -22.00 0.68 11.24
CA SER A 115 -23.22 0.11 10.66
C SER A 115 -23.47 -1.36 11.06
N VAL A 116 -22.42 -2.13 11.36
CA VAL A 116 -22.55 -3.48 11.93
C VAL A 116 -23.16 -3.40 13.33
N ASN A 117 -22.67 -2.51 14.19
CA ASN A 117 -23.22 -2.31 15.53
C ASN A 117 -24.70 -1.92 15.51
N VAL A 118 -25.10 -1.07 14.55
CA VAL A 118 -26.51 -0.71 14.35
C VAL A 118 -27.34 -1.91 13.91
N PHE A 119 -26.85 -2.72 12.96
CA PHE A 119 -27.52 -3.93 12.51
C PHE A 119 -27.74 -4.94 13.65
N LEU A 120 -26.70 -5.23 14.43
CA LEU A 120 -26.77 -6.20 15.53
C LEU A 120 -27.74 -5.78 16.65
N LYS A 121 -27.88 -4.47 16.90
CA LYS A 121 -28.78 -3.93 17.93
C LYS A 121 -30.24 -3.78 17.46
N SER A 122 -30.50 -3.79 16.16
CA SER A 122 -31.85 -3.60 15.62
C SER A 122 -32.69 -4.88 15.74
N SER A 123 -33.83 -4.81 16.43
CA SER A 123 -34.81 -5.91 16.53
C SER A 123 -35.90 -5.82 15.45
N GLU A 124 -36.37 -4.60 15.16
CA GLU A 124 -37.54 -4.35 14.30
C GLU A 124 -37.17 -4.04 12.84
N THR A 125 -35.99 -3.46 12.57
CA THR A 125 -35.57 -2.97 11.25
C THR A 125 -34.34 -3.70 10.67
N LYS A 126 -34.14 -4.98 11.05
CA LYS A 126 -32.95 -5.78 10.67
C LYS A 126 -32.60 -5.76 9.19
N LYS A 127 -33.61 -5.75 8.31
CA LYS A 127 -33.38 -5.76 6.85
C LYS A 127 -32.82 -4.43 6.34
N GLU A 128 -33.39 -3.31 6.78
CA GLU A 128 -32.94 -1.97 6.37
C GLU A 128 -31.54 -1.67 6.90
N THR A 129 -31.26 -2.04 8.16
CA THR A 129 -29.94 -1.86 8.77
C THR A 129 -28.89 -2.75 8.11
N PHE A 130 -29.24 -3.97 7.68
CA PHE A 130 -28.37 -4.82 6.87
C PHE A 130 -28.08 -4.24 5.48
N GLU A 131 -29.09 -3.68 4.80
CA GLU A 131 -28.90 -3.03 3.49
C GLU A 131 -27.97 -1.81 3.59
N ASN A 132 -28.10 -1.01 4.65
CA ASN A 132 -27.18 0.09 4.92
C ASN A 132 -25.74 -0.39 5.16
N TYR A 133 -25.57 -1.44 5.97
CA TYR A 133 -24.27 -2.10 6.15
C TYR A 133 -23.70 -2.61 4.81
N PHE A 134 -24.51 -3.31 4.01
CA PHE A 134 -24.09 -3.88 2.73
C PHE A 134 -23.61 -2.80 1.75
N LYS A 135 -24.33 -1.67 1.71
CA LYS A 135 -23.90 -0.50 0.94
C LYS A 135 -22.54 0.03 1.42
N ASN A 136 -22.35 0.18 2.73
CA ASN A 136 -21.07 0.63 3.29
C ASN A 136 -19.92 -0.33 2.96
N PHE A 137 -20.15 -1.63 3.06
CA PHE A 137 -19.17 -2.65 2.70
C PHE A 137 -18.80 -2.62 1.21
N GLY A 138 -19.78 -2.43 0.33
CA GLY A 138 -19.56 -2.24 -1.10
C GLY A 138 -18.73 -0.99 -1.42
N GLU A 139 -19.03 0.13 -0.76
CA GLU A 139 -18.26 1.36 -0.88
C GLU A 139 -16.82 1.21 -0.36
N LEU A 140 -16.62 0.55 0.79
CA LEU A 140 -15.30 0.23 1.33
C LEU A 140 -14.45 -0.58 0.34
N THR A 141 -15.05 -1.61 -0.25
CA THR A 141 -14.40 -2.45 -1.25
C THR A 141 -13.99 -1.64 -2.49
N ASN A 142 -14.83 -0.71 -2.93
CA ASN A 142 -14.50 0.18 -4.06
C ASN A 142 -13.36 1.14 -3.74
N ILE A 143 -13.35 1.73 -2.54
CA ILE A 143 -12.26 2.62 -2.09
C ILE A 143 -10.93 1.85 -2.09
N ILE A 144 -10.93 0.64 -1.50
CA ILE A 144 -9.76 -0.25 -1.48
C ILE A 144 -9.26 -0.52 -2.91
N ARG A 145 -10.15 -0.93 -3.82
CA ARG A 145 -9.77 -1.26 -5.22
C ARG A 145 -9.17 -0.07 -5.96
N ASN A 146 -9.71 1.13 -5.73
CA ASN A 146 -9.23 2.36 -6.35
C ASN A 146 -7.86 2.76 -5.83
N GLN A 147 -7.64 2.68 -4.51
CA GLN A 147 -6.34 3.01 -3.92
C GLN A 147 -5.23 2.05 -4.31
N MET A 148 -5.55 0.77 -4.42
CA MET A 148 -4.60 -0.25 -4.82
C MET A 148 -4.30 -0.25 -6.33
N GLY A 149 -4.96 0.63 -7.11
CA GLY A 149 -4.72 0.71 -8.55
C GLY A 149 -5.08 -0.56 -9.31
N VAL A 150 -5.99 -1.39 -8.77
CA VAL A 150 -6.34 -2.70 -9.36
C VAL A 150 -6.83 -2.54 -10.78
N HIS A 151 -7.60 -1.48 -11.06
CA HIS A 151 -8.15 -1.25 -12.39
C HIS A 151 -7.10 -0.83 -13.43
N PRO A 152 -6.21 0.15 -13.16
CA PRO A 152 -5.02 0.39 -13.99
C PRO A 152 -4.18 -0.86 -14.25
N LEU A 153 -3.85 -1.63 -13.20
CA LEU A 153 -3.04 -2.85 -13.30
C LEU A 153 -3.71 -3.91 -14.18
N SER A 154 -5.02 -4.12 -14.02
CA SER A 154 -5.78 -5.06 -14.84
C SER A 154 -5.73 -4.69 -16.33
N LYS A 155 -5.89 -3.40 -16.66
CA LYS A 155 -5.82 -2.91 -18.05
C LYS A 155 -4.43 -3.07 -18.66
N GLU A 156 -3.38 -2.90 -17.87
CA GLU A 156 -2.02 -3.14 -18.32
C GLU A 156 -1.78 -4.63 -18.59
N ASN A 157 -2.24 -5.49 -17.69
CA ASN A 157 -2.15 -6.95 -17.85
C ASN A 157 -2.91 -7.45 -19.08
N GLU A 158 -4.10 -6.94 -19.37
CA GLU A 158 -4.85 -7.30 -20.58
C GLU A 158 -4.07 -7.03 -21.87
N LYS A 159 -3.20 -6.02 -21.90
CA LYS A 159 -2.34 -5.72 -23.06
C LYS A 159 -1.18 -6.70 -23.23
N LEU A 160 -0.81 -7.47 -22.20
CA LEU A 160 0.25 -8.48 -22.29
C LEU A 160 -0.24 -9.78 -22.94
N PHE A 161 -1.54 -10.02 -22.94
CA PHE A 161 -2.16 -11.23 -23.47
C PHE A 161 -2.96 -11.02 -24.76
N ARG A 162 -2.99 -9.79 -25.29
CA ARG A 162 -3.55 -9.44 -26.60
C ARG A 162 -2.44 -9.12 -27.58
#